data_AF-I4DJV5-F1
#
_entry.id   AF-I4DJV5-F1
#
_cell.length_a   1.000
_cell.length_b   1.000
_cell.length_c   1.000
_cell.angle_alpha   90.00
_cell.angle_beta   90.00
_cell.angle_gamma   90.00
#
_symmetry.space_group_name_H-M   'P 1'
#
loop_
_entity.id
_entity.type
_entity.pdbx_description
1 polymer ?
#
loop_
_entity_poly.entity_id
_entity_poly.type
_entity_poly.pdbx_seq_one_letter_code
_entity_poly.pdbx_strand_id
1 'polypeptide(L)' 'MTDLGLDSLDHVEVIMAMEDEFGFEIPDGDAERLVRPKDIVQYIADKEDIYE' A
#
# COMPACT_ATOMS: atom_id res chain seq x y z
N MET A 1 -11.51 14.17 4.89
CA MET A 1 -12.35 12.96 4.95
C MET A 1 -11.74 12.02 3.94
N THR A 2 -10.66 11.38 4.35
CA THR A 2 -9.51 11.01 3.51
C THR A 2 -8.86 9.77 4.10
N ASP A 3 -9.67 8.77 4.38
CA ASP A 3 -9.23 7.40 4.64
C ASP A 3 -10.15 6.52 3.81
N LEU A 4 -9.62 5.41 3.30
CA LEU A 4 -10.33 4.50 2.41
C LEU A 4 -11.63 3.90 2.97
N GLY A 5 -12.03 4.24 4.21
CA GLY A 5 -13.20 3.67 4.87
C GLY A 5 -13.06 2.19 5.14
N LEU A 6 -11.83 1.68 5.03
CA LEU A 6 -11.44 0.29 5.25
C LEU A 6 -11.41 0.06 6.75
N ASP A 7 -12.08 -1.00 7.20
CA ASP A 7 -11.82 -1.55 8.52
C ASP A 7 -10.35 -2.03 8.55
N SER A 8 -9.80 -2.12 9.74
CA SER A 8 -8.47 -2.67 10.03
C SER A 8 -8.18 -4.01 9.34
N LEU A 9 -9.21 -4.83 9.09
CA LEU A 9 -9.08 -6.08 8.32
C LEU A 9 -8.98 -5.84 6.82
N ASP A 10 -9.78 -4.94 6.26
CA ASP A 10 -9.75 -4.65 4.82
C ASP A 10 -8.41 -3.98 4.43
N HIS A 11 -7.78 -3.23 5.35
CA HIS A 11 -6.44 -2.68 5.15
C HIS A 11 -5.38 -3.77 4.93
N VAL A 12 -5.42 -4.83 5.75
CA VAL A 12 -4.47 -5.95 5.65
C VAL A 12 -4.68 -6.72 4.35
N GLU A 13 -5.93 -6.92 3.92
CA GLU A 13 -6.23 -7.56 2.64
C GLU A 13 -5.69 -6.78 1.44
N VAL A 14 -5.81 -5.45 1.45
CA VAL A 14 -5.27 -4.59 0.38
C VAL A 14 -3.75 -4.70 0.31
N ILE A 15 -3.05 -4.67 1.45
CA ILE A 15 -1.59 -4.80 1.48
C ILE A 15 -1.15 -6.16 0.94
N MET A 16 -1.74 -7.26 1.41
CA MET A 16 -1.39 -8.61 0.91
C MET A 16 -1.67 -8.75 -0.59
N ALA A 17 -2.79 -8.23 -1.08
CA ALA A 17 -3.10 -8.26 -2.51
C ALA A 17 -2.09 -7.48 -3.35
N MET A 18 -1.52 -6.41 -2.79
CA MET A 18 -0.47 -5.63 -3.47
C MET A 18 0.87 -6.35 -3.46
N GLU A 19 1.23 -6.97 -2.35
CA GLU A 19 2.46 -7.78 -2.27
C GLU A 19 2.45 -8.91 -3.30
N ASP A 20 1.31 -9.59 -3.45
CA ASP A 20 1.11 -10.65 -4.43
C ASP A 20 1.13 -10.13 -5.88
N GLU A 21 0.48 -8.99 -6.16
CA GLU A 21 0.39 -8.42 -7.52
C GLU A 21 1.74 -7.88 -8.02
N PHE A 22 2.49 -7.19 -7.15
CA PHE A 22 3.77 -6.57 -7.51
C PHE A 22 4.99 -7.43 -7.15
N GLY A 23 4.81 -8.53 -6.43
CA GLY A 23 5.86 -9.49 -6.13
C GLY A 23 6.92 -8.98 -5.14
N PHE A 24 6.57 -8.04 -4.27
CA PHE A 24 7.43 -7.53 -3.20
C PHE A 24 6.73 -7.55 -1.85
N GLU A 25 7.49 -7.58 -0.77
CA GLU A 25 6.95 -7.56 0.60
C GLU A 25 6.96 -6.12 1.15
N ILE A 26 5.87 -5.72 1.81
CA ILE A 26 5.69 -4.43 2.46
C ILE A 26 5.90 -4.62 3.96
N PRO A 27 6.91 -3.95 4.56
CA PRO A 27 7.12 -4.03 6.00
C PRO A 27 5.90 -3.50 6.77
N ASP A 28 5.55 -4.13 7.90
CA ASP A 28 4.43 -3.70 8.75
C ASP A 28 4.46 -2.20 9.09
N GLY A 29 5.65 -1.66 9.39
CA GLY A 29 5.82 -0.24 9.72
C GLY A 29 5.54 0.72 8.55
N ASP A 30 5.70 0.25 7.31
CA ASP A 30 5.30 0.99 6.12
C ASP A 30 3.80 0.78 5.85
N ALA A 31 3.32 -0.47 5.96
CA ALA A 31 1.91 -0.82 5.81
C ALA A 31 0.98 0.00 6.74
N GLU A 32 1.36 0.22 8.00
CA GLU A 32 0.62 1.06 8.94
C GLU A 32 0.49 2.53 8.48
N ARG A 33 1.39 3.00 7.62
CA ARG A 33 1.42 4.37 7.10
C ARG A 33 0.67 4.52 5.78
N LEU A 34 0.34 3.41 5.12
CA LEU A 34 -0.34 3.36 3.82
C LEU A 34 -1.88 3.51 3.95
N VAL A 35 -2.34 4.52 4.68
CA VAL A 35 -3.77 4.70 5.00
C VAL A 35 -4.61 5.33 3.87
N ARG A 36 -3.96 5.97 2.89
CA ARG A 36 -4.62 6.62 1.75
C ARG A 36 -4.24 5.95 0.44
N PRO A 37 -5.13 5.94 -0.57
CA PRO A 37 -4.84 5.38 -1.89
C PRO A 37 -3.63 6.06 -2.54
N LYS A 38 -3.47 7.36 -2.30
CA LYS A 38 -2.33 8.12 -2.81
C LYS A 38 -1.00 7.62 -2.24
N ASP A 39 -0.96 7.30 -0.95
CA ASP A 39 0.28 6.88 -0.28
C ASP A 39 0.71 5.52 -0.84
N ILE A 40 -0.25 4.63 -1.06
CA ILE A 40 -0.07 3.33 -1.70
C ILE A 40 0.49 3.46 -3.12
N VAL A 41 -0.18 4.27 -3.97
CA VAL A 41 0.25 4.44 -5.37
C VAL A 41 1.66 5.03 -5.44
N GLN A 42 1.98 5.99 -4.56
CA GLN A 42 3.32 6.56 -4.48
C GLN A 42 4.35 5.50 -4.07
N TYR A 43 4.04 4.68 -3.06
CA TYR A 43 4.95 3.64 -2.58
C TYR A 43 5.30 2.63 -3.69
N ILE A 44 4.30 2.21 -4.47
CA ILE A 44 4.53 1.32 -5.62
C ILE A 44 5.39 2.01 -6.69
N ALA A 45 5.07 3.27 -7.03
CA ALA A 45 5.80 4.00 -8.05
C ALA A 45 7.28 4.23 -7.67
N ASP A 46 7.55 4.48 -6.38
CA ASP A 46 8.90 4.65 -5.84
C ASP A 46 9.67 3.32 -5.79
N LYS A 47 8.98 2.18 -5.58
CA LYS A 47 9.60 0.85 -5.55
C LYS A 47 9.98 0.32 -6.93
N GLU A 48 9.13 0.57 -7.92
CA GLU A 48 9.34 0.14 -9.30
C GLU A 48 10.18 1.15 -10.13
N ASP A 49 10.69 2.22 -9.49
CA ASP A 49 11.49 3.28 -10.12
C ASP A 49 10.81 3.86 -11.40
N ILE A 50 9.48 3.94 -11.39
CA ILE A 50 8.68 4.36 -12.56
C ILE A 50 8.87 5.87 -12.88
N TYR A 51 9.41 6.63 -11.93
CA TYR A 51 9.79 8.03 -12.11
C TYR A 51 11.28 8.18 -12.43
N GLU A 52 11.69 7.84 -13.65
CA GLU A 52 12.93 8.33 -14.29
C GLU A 52 12.63 9.29 -15.45
#